data_AF-A0A285LZ75-F1
#
_entry.id   AF-A0A285LZ75-F1
#
_cell.length_a   1.000
_cell.length_b   1.000
_cell.length_c   1.000
_cell.angle_alpha   90.00
_cell.angle_beta   90.00
_cell.angle_gamma   90.00
#
_symmetry.space_group_name_H-M   'P 1'
#
loop_
_entity.id
_entity.type
_entity.pdbx_description
1 polymer ?
#
loop_
_entity_poly.entity_id
_entity_poly.type
_entity_poly.pdbx_seq_one_letter_code
_entity_poly.pdbx_strand_id
1 'polypeptide(L)'
;MRNEKTTAEVALGIRRRVFEHSIRNNGGYLSQACSAAEQLAWLYNEQLNLGAPTLPAIPKPFAGVPSADNPDYHTGAGYNGPATPEFDRLFIAPAHYALVAYATLIEVGRMDEEGLKMFNQDGSSVEMIGAEHSPGMEVHNGTLGIGLSTGAGLAYGRKMRGETGKTWVFMSDGEVEEGQTWEAVQAAQFHGIDNLCAIMDVNEQQCDGAMSSVMEVGDIRRKLIDFGAVCVEIDGHDLDAMRQAAEEPHEGKPLIIMARTSPFHSMKILEERFPRLHYVRFKSEDERARFNVSIAADLGIDPIDYAH
;
A
#
# COMPACT_ATOMS: atom_id res chain seq x y z
N MET A 1 -0.97 -18.83 9.00
CA MET A 1 -0.69 -19.86 7.98
C MET A 1 0.20 -19.18 6.94
N ARG A 2 1.36 -19.73 6.61
CA ARG A 2 2.22 -19.14 5.57
C ARG A 2 1.55 -19.38 4.21
N ASN A 3 1.54 -18.36 3.36
CA ASN A 3 1.06 -18.47 1.98
C ASN A 3 1.88 -19.55 1.25
N GLU A 4 1.25 -20.27 0.32
CA GLU A 4 1.95 -21.26 -0.50
C GLU A 4 2.81 -20.59 -1.58
N LYS A 5 2.44 -19.37 -1.99
CA LYS A 5 3.19 -18.56 -2.96
C LYS A 5 4.42 -17.92 -2.32
N THR A 6 5.51 -17.91 -3.07
CA THR A 6 6.67 -17.06 -2.78
C THR A 6 6.27 -15.58 -2.90
N THR A 7 7.02 -14.71 -2.24
CA THR A 7 6.76 -13.26 -2.27
C THR A 7 6.87 -12.67 -3.68
N ALA A 8 7.77 -13.21 -4.52
CA ALA A 8 7.87 -12.82 -5.92
C ALA A 8 6.63 -13.24 -6.73
N GLU A 9 6.07 -14.43 -6.47
CA GLU A 9 4.82 -14.87 -7.09
C GLU A 9 3.62 -14.01 -6.65
N VAL A 10 3.57 -13.63 -5.37
CA VAL A 10 2.56 -12.68 -4.84
C VAL A 10 2.67 -11.33 -5.56
N ALA A 11 3.88 -10.77 -5.67
CA ALA A 11 4.11 -9.50 -6.37
C ALA A 11 3.69 -9.55 -7.86
N LEU A 12 4.02 -10.64 -8.56
CA LEU A 12 3.57 -10.86 -9.93
C LEU A 12 2.04 -11.01 -10.02
N GLY A 13 1.44 -11.73 -9.09
CA GLY A 13 -0.01 -11.91 -9.00
C GLY A 13 -0.75 -10.59 -8.77
N ILE A 14 -0.23 -9.71 -7.91
CA ILE A 14 -0.75 -8.36 -7.67
C ILE A 14 -0.81 -7.60 -9.01
N ARG A 15 0.31 -7.54 -9.74
CA ARG A 15 0.38 -6.86 -11.04
C ARG A 15 -0.62 -7.40 -12.05
N ARG A 16 -0.74 -8.74 -12.16
CA ARG A 16 -1.67 -9.39 -13.09
C ARG A 16 -3.13 -9.06 -12.78
N ARG A 17 -3.54 -9.06 -11.50
CA ARG A 17 -4.91 -8.70 -11.10
C ARG A 17 -5.23 -7.24 -11.36
N VAL A 18 -4.31 -6.32 -11.03
CA VAL A 18 -4.52 -4.89 -11.27
C VAL A 18 -4.56 -4.61 -12.77
N PHE A 19 -3.71 -5.28 -13.57
CA PHE A 19 -3.75 -5.21 -15.02
C PHE A 19 -5.08 -5.69 -15.59
N GLU A 20 -5.53 -6.88 -15.22
CA GLU A 20 -6.81 -7.44 -15.67
C GLU A 20 -7.98 -6.52 -15.31
N HIS A 21 -8.03 -6.05 -14.07
CA HIS A 21 -9.04 -5.10 -13.62
C HIS A 21 -9.04 -3.83 -14.49
N SER A 22 -7.85 -3.26 -14.72
CA SER A 22 -7.70 -2.01 -15.46
C SER A 22 -8.12 -2.17 -16.93
N ILE A 23 -7.75 -3.29 -17.56
CA ILE A 23 -8.16 -3.59 -18.93
C ILE A 23 -9.66 -3.77 -19.00
N ARG A 24 -10.31 -4.56 -18.12
CA ARG A 24 -11.76 -4.80 -18.20
C ARG A 24 -12.59 -3.54 -17.92
N ASN A 25 -12.14 -2.68 -17.00
CA ASN A 25 -12.91 -1.51 -16.54
C ASN A 25 -12.50 -0.18 -17.21
N ASN A 26 -11.59 -0.21 -18.20
CA ASN A 26 -11.10 0.98 -18.90
C ASN A 26 -10.50 2.04 -17.94
N GLY A 27 -9.76 1.59 -16.93
CA GLY A 27 -9.22 2.48 -15.90
C GLY A 27 -8.63 1.75 -14.71
N GLY A 28 -7.49 2.21 -14.21
CA GLY A 28 -6.97 1.73 -12.93
C GLY A 28 -5.58 2.28 -12.56
N TYR A 29 -5.15 1.91 -11.35
CA TYR A 29 -3.89 2.32 -10.72
C TYR A 29 -2.72 1.39 -11.13
N LEU A 30 -2.47 1.29 -12.44
CA LEU A 30 -1.41 0.43 -12.99
C LEU A 30 -0.02 0.81 -12.46
N SER A 31 0.26 2.11 -12.35
CA SER A 31 1.59 2.58 -11.92
C SER A 31 1.90 2.23 -10.48
N GLN A 32 0.90 2.27 -9.59
CA GLN A 32 1.02 1.85 -8.20
C GLN A 32 1.22 0.34 -8.09
N ALA A 33 0.62 -0.46 -8.97
CA ALA A 33 0.92 -1.89 -9.02
C ALA A 33 2.36 -2.16 -9.49
N CYS A 34 2.88 -1.35 -10.41
CA CYS A 34 4.27 -1.45 -10.84
C CYS A 34 5.24 -1.14 -9.69
N SER A 35 5.00 -0.05 -8.96
CA SER A 35 5.92 0.45 -7.94
C SER A 35 5.85 -0.33 -6.61
N ALA A 36 4.66 -0.71 -6.15
CA ALA A 36 4.45 -1.20 -4.78
C ALA A 36 4.26 -2.71 -4.61
N ALA A 37 4.18 -3.48 -5.69
CA ALA A 37 3.84 -4.90 -5.59
C ALA A 37 4.85 -5.71 -4.74
N GLU A 38 6.16 -5.50 -4.89
CA GLU A 38 7.16 -6.17 -4.03
C GLU A 38 6.98 -5.81 -2.55
N GLN A 39 6.77 -4.52 -2.27
CA GLN A 39 6.68 -3.99 -0.91
C GLN A 39 5.46 -4.56 -0.17
N LEU A 40 4.28 -4.50 -0.80
CA LEU A 40 3.05 -5.05 -0.22
C LEU A 40 3.09 -6.59 -0.16
N ALA A 41 3.65 -7.26 -1.16
CA ALA A 41 3.87 -8.70 -1.11
C ALA A 41 4.77 -9.06 0.08
N TRP A 42 5.91 -8.41 0.25
CA TRP A 42 6.85 -8.67 1.33
C TRP A 42 6.24 -8.39 2.70
N LEU A 43 5.52 -7.26 2.85
CA LEU A 43 4.82 -6.93 4.09
C LEU A 43 3.88 -8.06 4.52
N TYR A 44 2.97 -8.48 3.65
CA TYR A 44 1.95 -9.47 4.01
C TYR A 44 2.47 -10.91 4.05
N ASN A 45 3.48 -11.25 3.23
CA ASN A 45 3.94 -12.63 3.05
C ASN A 45 5.07 -13.01 4.02
N GLU A 46 5.86 -12.03 4.48
CA GLU A 46 7.07 -12.27 5.26
C GLU A 46 7.19 -11.40 6.52
N GLN A 47 7.02 -10.08 6.37
CA GLN A 47 7.42 -9.14 7.41
C GLN A 47 6.43 -9.02 8.57
N LEU A 48 5.12 -9.01 8.27
CA LEU A 48 4.10 -8.76 9.28
C LEU A 48 3.75 -10.04 10.03
N ASN A 49 3.81 -9.96 11.36
CA ASN A 49 3.22 -10.96 12.24
C ASN A 49 1.72 -10.68 12.42
N LEU A 50 0.90 -11.21 11.52
CA LEU A 50 -0.55 -11.04 11.54
C LEU A 50 -1.28 -12.29 12.03
N GLY A 51 -2.35 -12.09 12.79
CA GLY A 51 -3.29 -13.17 13.12
C GLY A 51 -4.14 -13.60 11.91
N ALA A 52 -4.96 -14.64 12.11
CA ALA A 52 -5.93 -15.06 11.11
C ALA A 52 -6.99 -13.96 10.89
N PRO A 53 -7.47 -13.74 9.64
CA PRO A 53 -8.57 -12.81 9.39
C PRO A 53 -9.79 -13.11 10.26
N THR A 54 -10.43 -12.06 10.76
CA THR A 54 -11.67 -12.13 11.56
C THR A 54 -12.92 -11.78 10.76
N LEU A 55 -12.74 -11.31 9.52
CA LEU A 55 -13.80 -11.02 8.55
C LEU A 55 -13.89 -12.11 7.48
N PRO A 56 -15.05 -12.28 6.83
CA PRO A 56 -15.19 -13.22 5.72
C PRO A 56 -14.28 -12.83 4.55
N ALA A 57 -13.80 -13.84 3.80
CA ALA A 57 -12.94 -13.62 2.64
C ALA A 57 -13.64 -12.81 1.53
N ILE A 58 -14.96 -13.00 1.34
CA ILE A 58 -15.77 -12.15 0.47
C ILE A 58 -16.24 -10.93 1.29
N PRO A 59 -15.90 -9.70 0.87
CA PRO A 59 -16.29 -8.50 1.60
C PRO A 59 -17.80 -8.34 1.76
N LYS A 60 -18.21 -7.89 2.94
CA LYS A 60 -19.60 -7.49 3.19
C LYS A 60 -19.85 -6.11 2.56
N PRO A 61 -21.09 -5.82 2.14
CA PRO A 61 -21.48 -4.46 1.78
C PRO A 61 -21.22 -3.46 2.91
N PHE A 62 -21.11 -2.18 2.58
CA PHE A 62 -20.98 -1.12 3.58
C PHE A 62 -22.24 -1.05 4.45
N ALA A 63 -22.09 -1.27 5.76
CA ALA A 63 -23.19 -1.33 6.72
C ALA A 63 -23.64 0.06 7.23
N GLY A 64 -23.09 1.15 6.67
CA GLY A 64 -23.31 2.50 7.16
C GLY A 64 -22.24 2.96 8.16
N VAL A 65 -22.37 4.21 8.62
CA VAL A 65 -21.41 4.86 9.52
C VAL A 65 -21.44 4.28 10.94
N PRO A 66 -20.33 4.36 11.70
CA PRO A 66 -20.31 3.93 13.10
C PRO A 66 -21.29 4.75 13.93
N SER A 67 -22.18 4.07 14.66
CA SER A 67 -23.12 4.69 15.59
C SER A 67 -23.57 3.71 16.66
N ALA A 68 -24.17 4.20 17.74
CA ALA A 68 -24.71 3.34 18.80
C ALA A 68 -25.81 2.37 18.28
N ASP A 69 -26.47 2.73 17.18
CA ASP A 69 -27.55 1.98 16.57
C ASP A 69 -27.10 1.10 15.38
N ASN A 70 -25.79 1.09 15.06
CA ASN A 70 -25.22 0.26 13.99
C ASN A 70 -24.26 -0.79 14.56
N PRO A 71 -24.79 -1.92 15.08
CA PRO A 71 -23.97 -3.00 15.63
C PRO A 71 -23.18 -3.77 14.55
N ASP A 72 -23.52 -3.60 13.27
CA ASP A 72 -22.92 -4.32 12.14
C ASP A 72 -21.69 -3.61 11.55
N TYR A 73 -21.37 -2.41 12.06
CA TYR A 73 -20.17 -1.68 11.68
C TYR A 73 -18.91 -2.50 11.99
N HIS A 74 -18.02 -2.58 11.01
CA HIS A 74 -16.73 -3.23 11.12
C HIS A 74 -15.69 -2.46 10.33
N THR A 75 -14.43 -2.58 10.74
CA THR A 75 -13.30 -1.99 10.02
C THR A 75 -12.58 -3.04 9.17
N GLY A 76 -11.92 -2.59 8.12
CA GLY A 76 -11.04 -3.37 7.26
C GLY A 76 -9.89 -4.06 7.99
N ALA A 77 -9.58 -3.61 9.21
CA ALA A 77 -8.61 -4.24 10.09
C ALA A 77 -8.86 -5.74 10.31
N GLY A 78 -10.11 -6.20 10.22
CA GLY A 78 -10.40 -7.62 10.36
C GLY A 78 -9.75 -8.51 9.29
N TYR A 79 -9.36 -7.97 8.13
CA TYR A 79 -8.57 -8.70 7.14
C TYR A 79 -7.11 -8.90 7.58
N ASN A 80 -6.60 -8.03 8.44
CA ASN A 80 -5.27 -8.15 9.05
C ASN A 80 -5.31 -9.01 10.34
N GLY A 81 -6.49 -9.26 10.88
CA GLY A 81 -6.75 -10.17 11.98
C GLY A 81 -7.09 -9.45 13.30
N PRO A 82 -7.02 -10.15 14.45
CA PRO A 82 -7.35 -9.57 15.74
C PRO A 82 -6.32 -8.52 16.18
N ALA A 83 -6.81 -7.47 16.87
CA ALA A 83 -6.01 -6.37 17.40
C ALA A 83 -5.34 -6.70 18.75
N THR A 84 -4.70 -7.87 18.87
CA THR A 84 -4.07 -8.30 20.13
C THR A 84 -2.63 -7.78 20.28
N PRO A 85 -2.10 -7.69 21.51
CA PRO A 85 -0.78 -7.11 21.81
C PRO A 85 0.39 -7.64 21.00
N GLU A 86 0.34 -8.89 20.55
CA GLU A 86 1.42 -9.59 19.86
C GLU A 86 1.43 -9.40 18.34
N PHE A 87 0.30 -9.04 17.73
CA PHE A 87 0.20 -8.91 16.27
C PHE A 87 0.54 -7.51 15.78
N ASP A 88 1.19 -7.46 14.63
CA ASP A 88 1.51 -6.22 13.94
C ASP A 88 0.23 -5.59 13.37
N ARG A 89 0.29 -4.29 13.12
CA ARG A 89 -0.76 -3.52 12.46
C ARG A 89 -0.19 -2.82 11.24
N LEU A 90 -0.96 -2.75 10.15
CA LEU A 90 -0.53 -2.12 8.90
C LEU A 90 -1.48 -0.98 8.53
N PHE A 91 -0.91 0.22 8.37
CA PHE A 91 -1.62 1.38 7.83
C PHE A 91 -1.13 1.65 6.41
N ILE A 92 -2.05 1.58 5.44
CA ILE A 92 -1.78 1.95 4.05
C ILE A 92 -2.17 3.43 3.90
N ALA A 93 -1.18 4.31 4.00
CA ALA A 93 -1.37 5.76 4.05
C ALA A 93 -1.86 6.36 2.71
N PRO A 94 -1.31 5.99 1.53
CA PRO A 94 -1.83 6.46 0.27
C PRO A 94 -3.08 5.63 -0.08
N ALA A 95 -4.23 6.04 0.44
CA ALA A 95 -5.50 5.31 0.34
C ALA A 95 -5.93 4.98 -1.11
N HIS A 96 -5.43 5.71 -2.09
CA HIS A 96 -5.66 5.45 -3.53
C HIS A 96 -4.93 4.19 -4.04
N TYR A 97 -3.99 3.61 -3.27
CA TYR A 97 -3.37 2.30 -3.56
C TYR A 97 -4.32 1.13 -3.25
N ALA A 98 -5.59 1.41 -2.90
CA ALA A 98 -6.59 0.41 -2.52
C ALA A 98 -6.70 -0.77 -3.48
N LEU A 99 -6.71 -0.54 -4.80
CA LEU A 99 -6.77 -1.63 -5.78
C LEU A 99 -5.58 -2.60 -5.65
N VAL A 100 -4.37 -2.08 -5.39
CA VAL A 100 -3.15 -2.87 -5.17
C VAL A 100 -3.22 -3.59 -3.82
N ALA A 101 -3.74 -2.92 -2.78
CA ALA A 101 -3.95 -3.52 -1.46
C ALA A 101 -4.94 -4.69 -1.52
N TYR A 102 -6.07 -4.54 -2.21
CA TYR A 102 -7.05 -5.61 -2.39
C TYR A 102 -6.49 -6.77 -3.21
N ALA A 103 -5.76 -6.49 -4.29
CA ALA A 103 -5.06 -7.52 -5.06
C ALA A 103 -4.05 -8.27 -4.18
N THR A 104 -3.35 -7.57 -3.28
CA THR A 104 -2.44 -8.17 -2.31
C THR A 104 -3.18 -9.11 -1.37
N LEU A 105 -4.29 -8.66 -0.76
CA LEU A 105 -5.11 -9.49 0.14
C LEU A 105 -5.60 -10.77 -0.53
N ILE A 106 -5.93 -10.72 -1.83
CA ILE A 106 -6.30 -11.90 -2.60
C ILE A 106 -5.11 -12.83 -2.79
N GLU A 107 -3.97 -12.29 -3.21
CA GLU A 107 -2.77 -13.08 -3.45
C GLU A 107 -2.20 -13.74 -2.18
N VAL A 108 -2.50 -13.19 -1.01
CA VAL A 108 -2.15 -13.77 0.29
C VAL A 108 -3.29 -14.54 0.97
N GLY A 109 -4.41 -14.76 0.27
CA GLY A 109 -5.53 -15.59 0.74
C GLY A 109 -6.32 -15.00 1.90
N ARG A 110 -6.24 -13.69 2.12
CA ARG A 110 -7.02 -12.95 3.14
C ARG A 110 -8.35 -12.42 2.58
N MET A 111 -8.46 -12.23 1.27
CA MET A 111 -9.67 -11.84 0.56
C MET A 111 -9.90 -12.80 -0.63
N ASP A 112 -11.16 -13.05 -0.98
CA ASP A 112 -11.52 -13.83 -2.17
C ASP A 112 -11.50 -12.96 -3.43
N GLU A 113 -11.17 -13.54 -4.59
CA GLU A 113 -11.12 -12.80 -5.85
C GLU A 113 -12.47 -12.23 -6.28
N GLU A 114 -13.57 -12.86 -5.86
CA GLU A 114 -14.92 -12.34 -6.05
C GLU A 114 -15.09 -10.93 -5.45
N GLY A 115 -14.31 -10.58 -4.43
CA GLY A 115 -14.31 -9.23 -3.85
C GLY A 115 -13.93 -8.12 -4.83
N LEU A 116 -13.08 -8.39 -5.83
CA LEU A 116 -12.73 -7.38 -6.84
C LEU A 116 -13.88 -7.04 -7.80
N LYS A 117 -14.90 -7.90 -7.91
CA LYS A 117 -16.12 -7.58 -8.66
C LYS A 117 -16.94 -6.48 -7.97
N MET A 118 -16.72 -6.27 -6.68
CA MET A 118 -17.37 -5.23 -5.88
C MET A 118 -16.60 -3.91 -5.90
N PHE A 119 -15.44 -3.84 -6.58
CA PHE A 119 -14.60 -2.65 -6.57
C PHE A 119 -15.33 -1.42 -7.12
N ASN A 120 -15.35 -0.35 -6.32
CA ASN A 120 -15.91 0.96 -6.67
C ASN A 120 -17.37 0.91 -7.17
N GLN A 121 -18.19 0.01 -6.60
CA GLN A 121 -19.63 -0.05 -6.83
C GLN A 121 -20.42 0.54 -5.66
N ASP A 122 -21.57 1.14 -5.95
CA ASP A 122 -22.45 1.73 -4.94
C ASP A 122 -22.82 0.71 -3.85
N GLY A 123 -22.63 1.09 -2.58
CA GLY A 123 -22.91 0.23 -1.42
C GLY A 123 -21.86 -0.84 -1.12
N SER A 124 -20.81 -0.95 -1.93
CA SER A 124 -19.66 -1.82 -1.65
C SER A 124 -18.76 -1.26 -0.56
N SER A 125 -18.07 -2.13 0.19
CA SER A 125 -16.95 -1.75 1.06
C SER A 125 -15.61 -1.72 0.33
N VAL A 126 -15.54 -2.23 -0.90
CA VAL A 126 -14.31 -2.33 -1.71
C VAL A 126 -14.13 -1.04 -2.51
N GLU A 127 -13.72 0.03 -1.84
CA GLU A 127 -13.70 1.39 -2.40
C GLU A 127 -12.45 1.68 -3.24
N MET A 128 -12.58 2.57 -4.23
CA MET A 128 -11.45 3.00 -5.07
C MET A 128 -10.39 3.78 -4.29
N ILE A 129 -10.83 4.61 -3.35
CA ILE A 129 -10.00 5.25 -2.34
C ILE A 129 -10.38 4.57 -1.03
N GLY A 130 -9.47 3.79 -0.47
CA GLY A 130 -9.80 2.97 0.70
C GLY A 130 -10.11 3.81 1.94
N ALA A 131 -11.13 3.42 2.67
CA ALA A 131 -11.48 3.95 3.97
C ALA A 131 -11.32 2.89 5.06
N GLU A 132 -11.49 3.23 6.34
CA GLU A 132 -11.31 2.31 7.46
C GLU A 132 -12.23 1.08 7.45
N HIS A 133 -13.33 1.09 6.69
CA HIS A 133 -14.19 -0.08 6.47
C HIS A 133 -13.78 -0.93 5.27
N SER A 134 -12.89 -0.43 4.42
CA SER A 134 -12.43 -1.13 3.23
C SER A 134 -11.45 -2.26 3.56
N PRO A 135 -11.46 -3.39 2.84
CA PRO A 135 -10.59 -4.52 3.18
C PRO A 135 -9.11 -4.17 3.37
N GLY A 136 -8.55 -4.53 4.52
CA GLY A 136 -7.13 -4.29 4.87
C GLY A 136 -6.79 -2.86 5.28
N MET A 137 -7.70 -1.90 5.12
CA MET A 137 -7.54 -0.53 5.58
C MET A 137 -7.98 -0.43 7.04
N GLU A 138 -7.08 -0.01 7.92
CA GLU A 138 -7.35 -0.02 9.36
C GLU A 138 -7.74 1.33 9.94
N VAL A 139 -7.46 2.40 9.21
CA VAL A 139 -7.65 3.79 9.60
C VAL A 139 -8.19 4.56 8.40
N HIS A 140 -8.92 5.64 8.67
CA HIS A 140 -9.42 6.50 7.62
C HIS A 140 -8.25 7.32 7.08
N ASN A 141 -7.81 6.95 5.88
CA ASN A 141 -6.81 7.68 5.13
C ASN A 141 -7.46 8.24 3.86
N GLY A 142 -6.76 9.11 3.12
CA GLY A 142 -7.31 9.76 1.92
C GLY A 142 -6.87 11.22 1.82
N THR A 143 -6.65 11.85 2.96
CA THR A 143 -5.74 12.98 3.08
C THR A 143 -4.34 12.44 3.31
N LEU A 144 -3.37 12.89 2.50
CA LEU A 144 -1.98 12.47 2.60
C LEU A 144 -1.37 12.95 3.93
N GLY A 145 -0.30 12.29 4.40
CA GLY A 145 0.46 12.69 5.59
C GLY A 145 -0.11 12.27 6.96
N ILE A 146 -1.35 11.79 7.03
CA ILE A 146 -1.97 11.38 8.32
C ILE A 146 -1.54 9.98 8.79
N GLY A 147 -1.21 9.09 7.86
CA GLY A 147 -0.92 7.69 8.15
C GLY A 147 0.24 7.50 9.14
N LEU A 148 1.37 8.18 8.90
CA LEU A 148 2.55 8.09 9.77
C LEU A 148 2.28 8.64 11.18
N SER A 149 1.56 9.75 11.28
CA SER A 149 1.18 10.37 12.55
C SER A 149 0.25 9.47 13.37
N THR A 150 -0.76 8.89 12.72
CA THR A 150 -1.67 7.92 13.36
C THR A 150 -0.92 6.67 13.79
N GLY A 151 -0.01 6.17 12.94
CA GLY A 151 0.88 5.05 13.24
C GLY A 151 1.75 5.31 14.47
N ALA A 152 2.35 6.50 14.56
CA ALA A 152 3.14 6.92 15.72
C ALA A 152 2.31 6.94 17.01
N GLY A 153 1.08 7.46 16.96
CA GLY A 153 0.17 7.47 18.10
C GLY A 153 -0.17 6.05 18.60
N LEU A 154 -0.49 5.14 17.67
CA LEU A 154 -0.74 3.74 18.01
C LEU A 154 0.51 3.10 18.62
N ALA A 155 1.66 3.20 17.93
CA ALA A 155 2.93 2.63 18.36
C ALA A 155 3.33 3.11 19.76
N TYR A 156 3.16 4.41 20.05
CA TYR A 156 3.41 4.97 21.38
C TYR A 156 2.53 4.35 22.44
N GLY A 157 1.22 4.27 22.19
CA GLY A 157 0.27 3.67 23.11
C GLY A 157 0.55 2.17 23.37
N ARG A 158 1.02 1.44 22.36
CA ARG A 158 1.43 0.03 22.48
C ARG A 158 2.69 -0.11 23.34
N LYS A 159 3.69 0.75 23.11
CA LYS A 159 4.93 0.79 23.89
C LYS A 159 4.67 1.08 25.37
N MET A 160 3.81 2.05 25.68
CA MET A 160 3.41 2.38 27.06
C MET A 160 2.70 1.21 27.77
N ARG A 161 2.03 0.33 27.02
CA ARG A 161 1.35 -0.86 27.53
C ARG A 161 2.24 -2.11 27.58
N GLY A 162 3.49 -2.03 27.11
CA GLY A 162 4.40 -3.17 27.03
C GLY A 162 3.98 -4.21 25.99
N GLU A 163 3.25 -3.80 24.95
CA GLU A 163 2.85 -4.69 23.85
C GLU A 163 4.01 -4.90 22.87
N THR A 164 4.07 -6.08 22.25
CA THR A 164 5.22 -6.48 21.43
C THR A 164 5.02 -6.29 19.93
N GLY A 165 3.78 -6.20 19.46
CA GLY A 165 3.50 -5.98 18.04
C GLY A 165 3.90 -4.59 17.57
N LYS A 166 4.42 -4.53 16.34
CA LYS A 166 4.87 -3.31 15.67
C LYS A 166 3.71 -2.63 14.94
N THR A 167 3.88 -1.35 14.66
CA THR A 167 3.00 -0.60 13.75
C THR A 167 3.78 -0.31 12.47
N TRP A 168 3.30 -0.85 11.36
CA TRP A 168 3.85 -0.63 10.03
C TRP A 168 3.01 0.37 9.26
N VAL A 169 3.68 1.28 8.55
CA VAL A 169 3.04 2.24 7.64
C VAL A 169 3.60 2.03 6.23
N PHE A 170 2.73 1.70 5.29
CA PHE A 170 3.05 1.81 3.87
C PHE A 170 2.72 3.23 3.42
N MET A 171 3.70 3.96 2.89
CA MET A 171 3.57 5.37 2.51
C MET A 171 4.09 5.64 1.09
N SER A 172 3.78 6.79 0.52
CA SER A 172 4.36 7.27 -0.75
C SER A 172 5.26 8.48 -0.53
N ASP A 173 6.22 8.72 -1.43
CA ASP A 173 7.05 9.93 -1.44
C ASP A 173 6.25 11.24 -1.50
N GLY A 174 5.11 11.28 -2.17
CA GLY A 174 4.19 12.44 -2.14
C GLY A 174 3.75 12.87 -0.73
N GLU A 175 3.72 11.96 0.25
CA GLU A 175 3.33 12.30 1.63
C GLU A 175 4.38 13.16 2.36
N VAL A 176 5.62 13.23 1.87
CA VAL A 176 6.66 14.05 2.50
C VAL A 176 6.53 15.53 2.16
N GLU A 177 5.64 15.88 1.23
CA GLU A 177 5.24 17.27 0.99
C GLU A 177 4.33 17.79 2.12
N GLU A 178 3.68 16.89 2.86
CA GLU A 178 2.82 17.24 3.99
C GLU A 178 3.63 17.51 5.26
N GLY A 179 3.39 18.67 5.88
CA GLY A 179 4.05 19.09 7.11
C GLY A 179 3.93 18.05 8.24
N GLN A 180 2.77 17.38 8.29
CA GLN A 180 2.44 16.40 9.31
C GLN A 180 3.37 15.17 9.33
N THR A 181 3.93 14.79 8.17
CA THR A 181 4.93 13.71 8.09
C THR A 181 6.17 14.04 8.92
N TRP A 182 6.63 15.27 8.84
CA TRP A 182 7.82 15.75 9.56
C TRP A 182 7.56 15.88 11.07
N GLU A 183 6.36 16.36 11.44
CA GLU A 183 5.91 16.41 12.84
C GLU A 183 5.86 15.00 13.46
N ALA A 184 5.36 14.01 12.71
CA ALA A 184 5.29 12.62 13.16
C ALA A 184 6.68 12.02 13.43
N VAL A 185 7.65 12.25 12.54
CA VAL A 185 9.04 11.78 12.75
C VAL A 185 9.67 12.44 13.99
N GLN A 186 9.50 13.75 14.13
CA GLN A 186 10.03 14.48 15.29
C GLN A 186 9.42 13.98 16.61
N ALA A 187 8.10 13.78 16.64
CA ALA A 187 7.40 13.25 17.81
C ALA A 187 7.83 11.81 18.12
N ALA A 188 7.96 10.96 17.10
CA ALA A 188 8.40 9.59 17.26
C ALA A 188 9.82 9.51 17.82
N GLN A 189 10.73 10.36 17.37
CA GLN A 189 12.06 10.43 17.94
C GLN A 189 12.05 10.93 19.39
N PHE A 190 11.31 12.02 19.67
CA PHE A 190 11.24 12.57 21.02
C PHE A 190 10.71 11.57 22.06
N HIS A 191 9.71 10.77 21.67
CA HIS A 191 9.10 9.75 22.53
C HIS A 191 9.79 8.39 22.47
N GLY A 192 10.87 8.25 21.69
CA GLY A 192 11.62 7.01 21.55
C GLY A 192 10.80 5.87 20.93
N ILE A 193 9.95 6.15 19.94
CA ILE A 193 9.03 5.17 19.34
C ILE A 193 9.78 4.31 18.31
N ASP A 194 10.35 3.20 18.78
CA ASP A 194 11.11 2.21 17.98
C ASP A 194 10.28 1.01 17.51
N ASN A 195 9.01 0.93 17.91
CA ASN A 195 8.05 -0.04 17.39
C ASN A 195 7.20 0.53 16.24
N LEU A 196 7.59 1.69 15.69
CA LEU A 196 7.04 2.27 14.46
C LEU A 196 8.02 2.02 13.31
N CYS A 197 7.54 1.33 12.27
CA CYS A 197 8.28 1.10 11.05
C CYS A 197 7.46 1.62 9.85
N ALA A 198 8.14 2.12 8.82
CA ALA A 198 7.50 2.50 7.57
C ALA A 198 8.31 2.02 6.37
N ILE A 199 7.60 1.72 5.28
CA ILE A 199 8.20 1.54 3.96
C ILE A 199 7.54 2.55 3.01
N MET A 200 8.37 3.34 2.34
CA MET A 200 7.96 4.43 1.46
C MET A 200 8.23 4.06 0.01
N ASP A 201 7.17 4.07 -0.80
CA ASP A 201 7.24 3.97 -2.25
C ASP A 201 7.74 5.29 -2.83
N VAL A 202 9.00 5.33 -3.27
CA VAL A 202 9.65 6.51 -3.87
C VAL A 202 9.72 6.32 -5.38
N ASN A 203 8.60 6.62 -6.05
CA ASN A 203 8.42 6.42 -7.50
C ASN A 203 8.57 7.73 -8.32
N GLU A 204 8.83 8.85 -7.64
CA GLU A 204 9.12 10.17 -8.21
C GLU A 204 7.97 10.80 -9.01
N GLN A 205 6.73 10.30 -8.83
CA GLN A 205 5.52 10.84 -9.45
C GLN A 205 4.44 11.20 -8.42
N GLN A 206 3.63 12.17 -8.76
CA GLN A 206 2.39 12.53 -8.08
C GLN A 206 1.27 12.81 -9.09
N CYS A 207 0.08 13.19 -8.62
CA CYS A 207 -1.10 13.34 -9.47
C CYS A 207 -0.88 14.30 -10.65
N ASP A 208 -0.21 15.44 -10.40
CA ASP A 208 0.00 16.49 -11.41
C ASP A 208 1.26 16.32 -12.27
N GLY A 209 2.09 15.31 -11.98
CA GLY A 209 3.30 15.02 -12.76
C GLY A 209 4.46 14.52 -11.91
N ALA A 210 5.68 14.71 -12.41
CA ALA A 210 6.88 14.30 -11.69
C ALA A 210 7.07 15.19 -10.46
N MET A 211 7.50 14.59 -9.35
CA MET A 211 7.75 15.30 -8.08
C MET A 211 8.65 16.52 -8.30
N SER A 212 9.72 16.36 -9.09
CA SER A 212 10.68 17.43 -9.43
C SER A 212 10.08 18.60 -10.22
N SER A 213 8.94 18.41 -10.87
CA SER A 213 8.25 19.44 -11.66
C SER A 213 7.08 20.10 -10.95
N VAL A 214 6.55 19.46 -9.89
CA VAL A 214 5.38 19.94 -9.14
C VAL A 214 5.83 20.59 -7.84
N MET A 215 6.51 19.84 -6.96
CA MET A 215 7.06 20.33 -5.70
C MET A 215 8.29 19.51 -5.32
N GLU A 216 9.48 19.99 -5.69
CA GLU A 216 10.71 19.26 -5.42
C GLU A 216 11.01 19.15 -3.91
N VAL A 217 11.09 17.91 -3.41
CA VAL A 217 11.36 17.62 -1.98
C VAL A 217 12.85 17.41 -1.67
N GLY A 218 13.74 17.44 -2.66
CA GLY A 218 15.18 17.29 -2.48
C GLY A 218 15.59 15.95 -1.84
N ASP A 219 16.63 15.97 -1.00
CA ASP A 219 17.12 14.77 -0.31
C ASP A 219 16.20 14.36 0.86
N ILE A 220 15.17 13.56 0.54
CA ILE A 220 14.20 13.03 1.51
C ILE A 220 14.92 12.26 2.62
N ARG A 221 15.88 11.41 2.27
CA ARG A 221 16.61 10.56 3.23
C ARG A 221 17.33 11.42 4.26
N ARG A 222 18.06 12.45 3.81
CA ARG A 222 18.77 13.36 4.70
C ARG A 222 17.81 14.07 5.64
N LYS A 223 16.68 14.56 5.13
CA LYS A 223 15.65 15.23 5.96
C LYS A 223 15.10 14.29 7.03
N LEU A 224 14.74 13.04 6.69
CA LEU A 224 14.23 12.07 7.66
C LEU A 224 15.25 11.79 8.78
N ILE A 225 16.53 11.66 8.43
CA ILE A 225 17.62 11.47 9.40
C ILE A 225 17.78 12.71 10.29
N ASP A 226 17.77 13.91 9.70
CA ASP A 226 17.91 15.17 10.46
C ASP A 226 16.71 15.40 11.40
N PHE A 227 15.52 14.88 11.06
CA PHE A 227 14.33 14.88 11.94
C PHE A 227 14.35 13.77 13.01
N GLY A 228 15.25 12.79 12.89
CA GLY A 228 15.56 11.83 13.95
C GLY A 228 15.24 10.36 13.65
N ALA A 229 14.73 10.03 12.46
CA ALA A 229 14.51 8.64 12.06
C ALA A 229 15.83 7.90 11.78
N VAL A 230 15.80 6.57 11.86
CA VAL A 230 16.72 5.73 11.10
C VAL A 230 16.14 5.55 9.71
N CYS A 231 16.91 5.92 8.68
CA CYS A 231 16.45 5.87 7.30
C CYS A 231 17.41 5.07 6.40
N VAL A 232 16.88 4.01 5.80
CA VAL A 232 17.61 3.15 4.85
C VAL A 232 17.03 3.37 3.47
N GLU A 233 17.87 3.57 2.46
CA GLU A 233 17.44 3.64 1.06
C GLU A 233 17.82 2.33 0.36
N ILE A 234 16.88 1.76 -0.39
CA ILE A 234 17.02 0.49 -1.10
C ILE A 234 16.48 0.57 -2.53
N ASP A 235 16.85 -0.39 -3.36
CA ASP A 235 16.09 -0.73 -4.56
C ASP A 235 14.75 -1.37 -4.13
N GLY A 236 13.64 -0.71 -4.45
CA GLY A 236 12.30 -1.14 -4.08
C GLY A 236 11.77 -2.35 -4.86
N HIS A 237 12.54 -2.87 -5.83
CA HIS A 237 12.25 -4.11 -6.54
C HIS A 237 13.16 -5.27 -6.11
N ASP A 238 14.04 -5.06 -5.13
CA ASP A 238 14.89 -6.08 -4.54
C ASP A 238 14.32 -6.55 -3.18
N LEU A 239 13.74 -7.75 -3.16
CA LEU A 239 13.18 -8.36 -1.95
C LEU A 239 14.24 -8.66 -0.89
N ASP A 240 15.49 -8.97 -1.28
CA ASP A 240 16.57 -9.20 -0.31
C ASP A 240 17.00 -7.87 0.34
N ALA A 241 16.98 -6.77 -0.40
CA ALA A 241 17.23 -5.44 0.16
C ALA A 241 16.17 -5.05 1.20
N MET A 242 14.89 -5.37 0.97
CA MET A 242 13.82 -5.14 1.96
C MET A 242 14.04 -5.94 3.25
N ARG A 243 14.36 -7.23 3.13
CA ARG A 243 14.68 -8.09 4.28
C ARG A 243 15.84 -7.55 5.09
N GLN A 244 16.91 -7.10 4.42
CA GLN A 244 18.07 -6.53 5.09
C GLN A 244 17.75 -5.19 5.76
N ALA A 245 17.00 -4.31 5.10
CA ALA A 245 16.65 -3.00 5.66
C ALA A 245 15.76 -3.09 6.91
N ALA A 246 14.89 -4.09 7.00
CA ALA A 246 14.04 -4.31 8.19
C ALA A 246 14.82 -4.71 9.44
N GLU A 247 16.04 -5.23 9.28
CA GLU A 247 16.94 -5.62 10.37
C GLU A 247 17.87 -4.48 10.83
N GLU A 248 17.78 -3.30 10.22
CA GLU A 248 18.62 -2.14 10.58
C GLU A 248 18.42 -1.76 12.05
N PRO A 249 19.48 -1.60 12.87
CA PRO A 249 19.32 -1.21 14.27
C PRO A 249 18.72 0.20 14.45
N HIS A 250 17.61 0.30 15.19
CA HIS A 250 16.85 1.55 15.38
C HIS A 250 16.30 1.72 16.80
N GLU A 251 17.01 1.26 17.83
CA GLU A 251 16.58 1.43 19.22
C GLU A 251 16.30 2.90 19.56
N GLY A 252 15.13 3.16 20.13
CA GLY A 252 14.64 4.50 20.45
C GLY A 252 14.31 5.39 19.24
N LYS A 253 14.25 4.89 18.00
CA LYS A 253 13.97 5.68 16.79
C LYS A 253 12.97 4.99 15.87
N PRO A 254 12.09 5.72 15.16
CA PRO A 254 11.32 5.11 14.09
C PRO A 254 12.24 4.67 12.94
N LEU A 255 11.93 3.53 12.32
CA LEU A 255 12.58 3.04 11.11
C LEU A 255 11.78 3.43 9.88
N ILE A 256 12.41 4.07 8.90
CA ILE A 256 11.80 4.40 7.60
C ILE A 256 12.66 3.82 6.48
N ILE A 257 12.10 2.86 5.74
CA ILE A 257 12.72 2.25 4.57
C ILE A 257 12.24 3.02 3.35
N MET A 258 13.14 3.74 2.68
CA MET A 258 12.86 4.39 1.41
C MET A 258 13.15 3.44 0.25
N ALA A 259 12.10 2.96 -0.41
CA ALA A 259 12.18 2.06 -1.54
C ALA A 259 12.13 2.85 -2.85
N ARG A 260 13.26 2.95 -3.56
CA ARG A 260 13.32 3.57 -4.90
C ARG A 260 12.67 2.65 -5.92
N THR A 261 11.64 3.12 -6.60
CA THR A 261 10.82 2.28 -7.48
C THR A 261 10.57 2.93 -8.83
N SER A 262 10.15 2.11 -9.79
CA SER A 262 9.72 2.58 -11.11
C SER A 262 8.20 2.42 -11.26
N PRO A 263 7.46 3.49 -11.63
CA PRO A 263 6.01 3.44 -11.85
C PRO A 263 5.62 2.66 -13.13
N PHE A 264 6.59 2.08 -13.84
CA PHE A 264 6.40 1.24 -15.04
C PHE A 264 7.24 -0.05 -14.97
N HIS A 265 7.66 -0.45 -13.76
CA HIS A 265 8.30 -1.74 -13.53
C HIS A 265 7.39 -2.90 -13.97
N SER A 266 7.93 -3.80 -14.80
CA SER A 266 7.19 -4.94 -15.38
C SER A 266 5.99 -4.59 -16.27
N MET A 267 5.79 -3.32 -16.63
CA MET A 267 4.77 -2.87 -17.60
C MET A 267 5.32 -1.69 -18.42
N LYS A 268 6.29 -1.97 -19.31
CA LYS A 268 7.17 -0.94 -19.89
C LYS A 268 6.45 0.08 -20.75
N ILE A 269 5.37 -0.31 -21.43
CA ILE A 269 4.58 0.61 -22.26
C ILE A 269 3.99 1.80 -21.47
N LEU A 270 3.85 1.69 -20.15
CA LEU A 270 3.40 2.78 -19.28
C LEU A 270 4.35 3.99 -19.30
N GLU A 271 5.62 3.79 -19.66
CA GLU A 271 6.60 4.88 -19.82
C GLU A 271 6.13 5.91 -20.86
N GLU A 272 5.35 5.52 -21.87
CA GLU A 272 4.73 6.44 -22.85
C GLU A 272 3.82 7.49 -22.20
N ARG A 273 3.38 7.25 -20.96
CA ARG A 273 2.49 8.13 -20.20
C ARG A 273 3.22 8.89 -19.10
N PHE A 274 4.48 8.58 -18.79
CA PHE A 274 5.21 9.25 -17.71
C PHE A 274 5.40 10.75 -17.97
N PRO A 275 5.19 11.62 -16.95
CA PRO A 275 4.84 11.34 -15.55
C PRO A 275 3.33 11.41 -15.24
N ARG A 276 2.47 11.27 -16.25
CA ARG A 276 0.99 11.33 -16.11
C ARG A 276 0.37 9.94 -16.23
N LEU A 277 0.75 9.06 -15.29
CA LEU A 277 0.24 7.69 -15.18
C LEU A 277 -0.29 7.35 -13.78
N HIS A 278 -0.57 8.37 -12.95
CA HIS A 278 -1.11 8.19 -11.61
C HIS A 278 -2.44 7.40 -11.59
N TYR A 279 -3.34 7.68 -12.53
CA TYR A 279 -4.51 6.85 -12.83
C TYR A 279 -4.59 6.68 -14.35
N VAL A 280 -4.48 5.45 -14.85
CA VAL A 280 -4.41 5.18 -16.29
C VAL A 280 -5.80 4.91 -16.82
N ARG A 281 -6.40 5.92 -17.44
CA ARG A 281 -7.60 5.78 -18.28
C ARG A 281 -7.17 5.78 -19.74
N PHE A 282 -7.55 4.74 -20.50
CA PHE A 282 -7.19 4.66 -21.92
C PHE A 282 -7.94 5.74 -22.72
N LYS A 283 -7.23 6.42 -23.61
CA LYS A 283 -7.77 7.53 -24.41
C LYS A 283 -8.55 7.04 -25.63
N SER A 284 -8.31 5.81 -26.08
CA SER A 284 -9.01 5.16 -27.18
C SER A 284 -8.96 3.63 -27.03
N GLU A 285 -9.85 2.93 -27.74
CA GLU A 285 -9.81 1.47 -27.83
C GLU A 285 -8.50 0.98 -28.46
N ASP A 286 -7.95 1.70 -29.44
CA ASP A 286 -6.63 1.37 -30.01
C ASP A 286 -5.52 1.42 -28.95
N GLU A 287 -5.54 2.42 -28.05
CA GLU A 287 -4.59 2.47 -26.95
C GLU A 287 -4.79 1.30 -25.99
N ARG A 288 -6.03 1.05 -25.58
CA ARG A 288 -6.38 -0.06 -24.67
C ARG A 288 -5.94 -1.40 -25.24
N ALA A 289 -6.17 -1.65 -26.53
CA ALA A 289 -5.74 -2.86 -27.23
C ALA A 289 -4.21 -3.00 -27.27
N ARG A 290 -3.47 -1.93 -27.61
CA ARG A 290 -2.00 -1.95 -27.60
C ARG A 290 -1.45 -2.22 -26.20
N PHE A 291 -1.99 -1.54 -25.18
CA PHE A 291 -1.57 -1.71 -23.80
C PHE A 291 -1.88 -3.12 -23.30
N ASN A 292 -3.05 -3.68 -23.66
CA ASN A 292 -3.40 -5.06 -23.34
C ASN A 292 -2.35 -6.05 -23.87
N VAL A 293 -1.99 -5.96 -25.15
CA VAL A 293 -1.01 -6.87 -25.77
C VAL A 293 0.38 -6.70 -25.15
N SER A 294 0.84 -5.45 -25.00
CA SER A 294 2.20 -5.18 -24.49
C SER A 294 2.36 -5.60 -23.03
N ILE A 295 1.41 -5.24 -22.17
CA ILE A 295 1.50 -5.55 -20.73
C ILE A 295 1.30 -7.05 -20.50
N ALA A 296 0.40 -7.71 -21.23
CA ALA A 296 0.23 -9.16 -21.12
C ALA A 296 1.55 -9.91 -21.45
N ALA A 297 2.26 -9.47 -22.48
CA ALA A 297 3.58 -10.01 -22.83
C ALA A 297 4.61 -9.78 -21.71
N ASP A 298 4.69 -8.57 -21.14
CA ASP A 298 5.60 -8.26 -20.02
C ASP A 298 5.29 -9.11 -18.77
N LEU A 299 4.01 -9.38 -18.51
CA LEU A 299 3.55 -10.16 -17.35
C LEU A 299 3.49 -11.67 -17.59
N GLY A 300 3.81 -12.14 -18.80
CA GLY A 300 3.80 -13.55 -19.18
C GLY A 300 2.42 -14.20 -19.09
N ILE A 301 1.38 -13.51 -19.55
CA ILE A 301 0.00 -14.01 -19.66
C ILE A 301 -0.58 -13.70 -21.05
N ASP A 302 -1.71 -14.33 -21.39
CA ASP A 302 -2.45 -13.98 -22.60
C ASP A 302 -3.11 -12.59 -22.47
N PRO A 303 -3.28 -11.85 -23.58
CA PRO A 303 -4.06 -10.61 -23.57
C PRO A 303 -5.46 -10.86 -22.99
N ILE A 304 -5.90 -9.95 -22.14
CA ILE A 304 -7.19 -10.05 -21.47
C ILE A 304 -8.30 -9.97 -22.52
N ASP A 305 -9.28 -10.87 -22.47
CA ASP A 305 -10.51 -10.72 -23.23
C ASP A 305 -11.43 -9.72 -22.49
N TYR A 306 -11.70 -8.60 -23.14
CA TYR A 306 -12.53 -7.51 -22.62
C TYR A 306 -13.65 -7.11 -23.59
N ALA A 307 -13.94 -7.94 -24.59
CA ALA A 307 -15.10 -7.77 -25.44
C ALA A 307 -16.37 -8.11 -24.63
N HIS A 308 -17.25 -7.13 -24.44
CA HIS A 308 -18.57 -7.30 -23.85
C HIS A 308 -19.64 -7.45 -24.92
#